data_AF-A0A0B3BWB9-F1
#
_entry.id   AF-A0A0B3BWB9-F1
#
_cell.length_a   1.000
_cell.length_b   1.000
_cell.length_c   1.000
_cell.angle_alpha   90.00
_cell.angle_beta   90.00
_cell.angle_gamma   90.00
#
_symmetry.space_group_name_H-M   'P 1'
#
loop_
_entity.id
_entity.type
_entity.pdbx_description
1 polymer ?
#
loop_
_entity_poly.entity_id
_entity_poly.type
_entity_poly.pdbx_seq_one_letter_code
_entity_poly.pdbx_strand_id
1 'polypeptide(L)'
;MSQIIDLATNNALLSGLILAAIIGIISWLWRAHQNRRDSNAIFKFLTASKAETPHTFRSTEAIASKTKLTQSRVEELCTKHKKIQRNAKEKQSWKLIE
;
A
#
# COMPACT_ATOMS: atom_id res chain seq x y z
N MET A 1 29.83 -5.48 -17.19
CA MET A 1 29.16 -4.17 -17.09
C MET A 1 29.28 -3.35 -18.38
N SER A 2 30.41 -3.39 -19.11
CA SER A 2 30.60 -2.66 -20.38
C SER A 2 29.67 -3.09 -21.52
N GLN A 3 29.46 -4.39 -21.73
CA GLN A 3 28.67 -4.87 -22.89
C GLN A 3 27.20 -4.46 -22.89
N ILE A 4 26.56 -4.34 -21.72
CA ILE A 4 25.15 -3.89 -21.64
C ILE A 4 25.04 -2.40 -21.93
N ILE A 5 26.04 -1.61 -21.51
CA ILE A 5 26.09 -0.18 -21.79
C ILE A 5 26.34 0.04 -23.29
N ASP A 6 27.28 -0.70 -23.89
CA ASP A 6 27.56 -0.64 -25.33
C ASP A 6 26.37 -1.10 -26.20
N LEU A 7 25.62 -2.14 -25.80
CA LEU A 7 24.41 -2.54 -26.51
C LEU A 7 23.27 -1.51 -26.38
N ALA A 8 23.20 -0.80 -25.25
CA ALA A 8 22.20 0.24 -25.03
C ALA A 8 22.48 1.48 -25.89
N THR A 9 23.73 1.93 -25.98
CA THR A 9 24.10 3.16 -26.73
C THR A 9 24.12 2.95 -28.25
N ASN A 10 24.44 1.76 -28.74
CA ASN A 10 24.59 1.52 -30.18
C ASN A 10 23.27 1.22 -30.92
N ASN A 11 22.15 1.10 -30.20
CA ASN A 11 20.86 0.81 -30.82
C ASN A 11 19.75 1.60 -30.11
N ALA A 12 19.26 2.65 -30.78
CA ALA A 12 18.28 3.60 -30.23
C ALA A 12 16.99 2.92 -29.72
N LEU A 13 16.61 1.79 -30.33
CA LEU A 13 15.45 1.01 -29.91
C LEU A 13 15.72 0.26 -28.59
N LEU A 14 16.90 -0.34 -28.45
CA LEU A 14 17.30 -1.06 -27.22
C LEU A 14 17.50 -0.10 -26.05
N SER A 15 18.12 1.06 -26.23
CA SER A 15 18.19 2.09 -25.17
C SER A 15 16.80 2.56 -24.74
N GLY A 16 15.90 2.80 -25.69
CA GLY A 16 14.52 3.18 -25.39
C GLY A 16 13.80 2.13 -24.53
N LEU A 17 13.93 0.85 -24.88
CA LEU A 17 13.34 -0.26 -24.12
C LEU A 17 13.94 -0.40 -22.72
N ILE A 18 15.27 -0.26 -22.59
CA ILE A 18 15.95 -0.33 -21.29
C ILE A 18 15.48 0.82 -20.38
N LEU A 19 15.39 2.04 -20.90
CA LEU A 19 14.91 3.19 -20.12
C LEU A 19 13.45 3.00 -19.67
N ALA A 20 12.58 2.53 -20.57
CA ALA A 20 11.19 2.24 -20.24
C ALA A 20 11.08 1.16 -19.15
N ALA A 21 11.90 0.10 -19.23
CA ALA A 21 11.96 -0.95 -18.23
C ALA A 21 12.40 -0.41 -16.86
N ILE A 22 13.45 0.43 -16.82
CA ILE A 22 13.94 1.06 -15.59
C ILE A 22 12.84 1.92 -14.95
N ILE A 23 12.18 2.78 -15.72
CA ILE A 23 11.06 3.61 -15.22
C ILE A 23 9.95 2.72 -14.67
N GLY A 24 9.57 1.67 -15.38
CA GLY A 24 8.55 0.71 -14.94
C GLY A 24 8.90 0.06 -13.60
N ILE A 25 10.15 -0.37 -13.42
CA ILE A 25 10.63 -0.96 -12.16
C ILE A 25 10.58 0.06 -11.02
N ILE A 26 11.04 1.29 -11.25
CA ILE A 26 11.03 2.36 -10.23
C ILE A 26 9.59 2.67 -9.80
N SER A 27 8.68 2.85 -10.75
CA SER A 27 7.26 3.09 -10.47
C SER A 27 6.63 1.94 -9.68
N TRP A 28 6.97 0.69 -10.02
CA TRP A 28 6.48 -0.48 -9.29
C TRP A 28 7.01 -0.52 -7.85
N LEU A 29 8.31 -0.29 -7.64
CA LEU A 29 8.94 -0.24 -6.33
C LEU A 29 8.35 0.88 -5.46
N TRP A 30 8.15 2.07 -6.03
CA TRP A 30 7.54 3.19 -5.34
C TRP A 30 6.12 2.84 -4.86
N ARG A 31 5.30 2.26 -5.75
CA ARG A 31 3.94 1.85 -5.42
C ARG A 31 3.91 0.76 -4.36
N ALA A 32 4.82 -0.22 -4.45
CA ALA A 32 4.96 -1.26 -3.44
C ALA A 32 5.35 -0.70 -2.06
N HIS A 33 6.31 0.24 -2.05
CA HIS A 33 6.72 0.93 -0.84
C HIS A 33 5.57 1.74 -0.22
N GLN A 34 4.83 2.50 -1.03
CA GLN A 34 3.68 3.28 -0.57
C GLN A 34 2.56 2.38 -0.03
N ASN A 35 2.21 1.29 -0.74
CA ASN A 35 1.26 0.29 -0.26
C ASN A 35 1.66 -0.27 1.11
N ARG A 36 2.95 -0.58 1.30
CA ARG A 36 3.46 -1.13 2.57
C ARG A 36 3.40 -0.10 3.69
N ARG A 37 3.80 1.15 3.42
CA ARG A 37 3.75 2.25 4.39
C ARG A 37 2.32 2.53 4.83
N ASP A 38 1.40 2.69 3.88
CA ASP A 38 -0.01 2.99 4.14
C ASP A 38 -0.68 1.85 4.94
N SER A 39 -0.44 0.60 4.53
CA SER A 39 -0.93 -0.58 5.23
C SER A 39 -0.44 -0.64 6.67
N ASN A 40 0.85 -0.35 6.88
CA ASN A 40 1.44 -0.34 8.22
C ASN A 40 0.88 0.79 9.09
N ALA A 41 0.59 1.95 8.50
CA ALA A 41 -0.06 3.06 9.22
C ALA A 41 -1.46 2.67 9.71
N ILE A 42 -2.26 2.03 8.85
CA ILE A 42 -3.59 1.51 9.22
C ILE A 42 -3.45 0.46 10.33
N PHE A 43 -2.57 -0.52 10.15
CA PHE A 43 -2.36 -1.59 11.14
C PHE A 43 -1.93 -1.04 12.50
N LYS A 44 -0.98 -0.09 12.53
CA LYS A 44 -0.52 0.58 13.75
C LYS A 44 -1.66 1.35 14.43
N PHE A 45 -2.48 2.07 13.66
CA PHE A 45 -3.65 2.78 14.20
C PHE A 45 -4.67 1.82 14.82
N LEU A 46 -4.99 0.72 14.15
CA LEU A 46 -5.92 -0.29 14.67
C LEU A 46 -5.36 -0.98 15.93
N THR A 47 -4.05 -1.22 15.97
CA THR A 47 -3.38 -1.80 17.13
C THR A 47 -3.44 -0.86 18.33
N ALA A 48 -3.12 0.42 18.14
CA ALA A 48 -3.23 1.43 19.19
C ALA A 48 -4.69 1.59 19.67
N SER A 49 -5.63 1.64 18.73
CA SER A 49 -7.07 1.71 19.03
C SER A 49 -7.58 0.55 19.88
N LYS A 50 -7.11 -0.67 19.63
CA LYS A 50 -7.46 -1.87 20.41
C LYS A 50 -6.89 -1.81 21.83
N ALA A 51 -5.72 -1.19 22.00
CA ALA A 51 -5.09 -1.04 23.31
C ALA A 51 -5.72 0.09 24.16
N GLU A 52 -6.10 1.19 23.52
CA GLU A 52 -6.58 2.40 24.20
C GLU A 52 -8.08 2.39 24.50
N THR A 53 -8.87 1.61 23.76
CA THR A 53 -10.34 1.63 23.90
C THR A 53 -10.94 0.23 23.88
N PRO A 54 -12.10 0.02 24.55
CA PRO A 54 -12.81 -1.26 24.49
C PRO A 54 -13.44 -1.53 23.11
N HIS A 55 -13.46 -0.55 22.22
CA HIS A 55 -14.04 -0.69 20.89
C HIS A 55 -13.02 -1.29 19.91
N THR A 56 -13.28 -2.53 19.48
CA THR A 56 -12.41 -3.28 18.58
C THR A 56 -12.58 -2.93 17.10
N PHE A 57 -13.73 -2.39 16.71
CA PHE A 57 -14.01 -1.96 15.35
C PHE A 57 -13.78 -0.45 15.17
N ARG A 58 -13.21 -0.08 14.02
CA ARG A 58 -13.02 1.31 13.58
C ARG A 58 -13.63 1.51 12.21
N SER A 59 -14.34 2.62 12.03
CA SER A 59 -14.93 2.95 10.73
C SER A 59 -13.86 3.37 9.72
N THR A 60 -14.16 3.22 8.43
CA THR A 60 -13.30 3.68 7.33
C THR A 60 -12.97 5.17 7.48
N GLU A 61 -13.94 5.99 7.89
CA GLU A 61 -13.77 7.44 8.10
C GLU A 61 -12.78 7.73 9.24
N ALA A 62 -12.88 7.00 10.36
CA ALA A 62 -12.00 7.17 11.50
C ALA A 62 -10.55 6.81 11.15
N ILE A 63 -10.35 5.72 10.41
CA ILE A 63 -9.03 5.30 9.94
C ILE A 63 -8.48 6.32 8.94
N ALA A 64 -9.27 6.76 7.97
CA ALA A 64 -8.88 7.74 6.96
C ALA A 64 -8.42 9.06 7.61
N SER A 65 -9.20 9.57 8.56
CA SER A 65 -8.89 10.78 9.32
C SER A 65 -7.55 10.68 10.07
N LYS A 66 -7.29 9.56 10.76
CA LYS A 66 -6.06 9.39 11.54
C LYS A 66 -4.82 9.06 10.72
N THR A 67 -4.99 8.32 9.63
CA THR A 67 -3.87 7.92 8.76
C THR A 67 -3.58 8.93 7.65
N LYS A 68 -4.43 9.96 7.49
CA LYS A 68 -4.40 10.93 6.37
C LYS A 68 -4.49 10.24 4.99
N LEU A 69 -5.16 9.09 4.95
CA LEU A 69 -5.44 8.35 3.73
C LEU A 69 -6.86 8.68 3.26
N THR A 70 -7.13 8.54 1.96
CA THR A 70 -8.51 8.62 1.47
C THR A 70 -9.30 7.39 1.91
N GLN A 71 -10.62 7.52 2.06
CA GLN A 71 -11.47 6.38 2.46
C GLN A 71 -11.36 5.22 1.47
N SER A 72 -11.38 5.50 0.17
CA SER A 72 -11.17 4.49 -0.89
C SER A 72 -9.83 3.77 -0.73
N ARG A 73 -8.77 4.49 -0.37
CA ARG A 73 -7.45 3.90 -0.13
C ARG A 73 -7.44 2.99 1.11
N VAL A 74 -8.12 3.41 2.18
CA VAL A 74 -8.30 2.59 3.37
C VAL A 74 -9.06 1.32 3.03
N GLU A 75 -10.19 1.41 2.33
CA GLU A 75 -10.96 0.23 1.91
C GLU A 75 -10.13 -0.74 1.07
N GLU A 76 -9.40 -0.23 0.08
CA GLU A 76 -8.53 -1.04 -0.78
C GLU A 76 -7.50 -1.82 0.04
N LEU A 77 -6.80 -1.13 0.94
CA LEU A 77 -5.73 -1.72 1.73
C LEU A 77 -6.27 -2.67 2.80
N CYS A 78 -7.32 -2.28 3.53
CA CYS A 78 -7.95 -3.11 4.55
C CYS A 78 -8.50 -4.42 3.96
N THR A 79 -9.08 -4.39 2.75
CA THR A 79 -9.60 -5.58 2.07
C THR A 79 -8.47 -6.56 1.68
N LYS A 80 -7.28 -6.06 1.37
CA LYS A 80 -6.11 -6.86 0.98
C LYS A 80 -5.25 -7.30 2.17
N HIS A 81 -5.45 -6.72 3.34
CA HIS A 81 -4.54 -6.90 4.47
C HIS A 81 -4.83 -8.17 5.28
N LYS A 82 -3.86 -9.08 5.34
CA LYS A 82 -4.02 -10.41 5.96
C LYS A 82 -4.38 -10.43 7.45
N LYS A 83 -4.18 -9.32 8.17
CA LYS A 83 -4.44 -9.19 9.61
C LYS A 83 -5.62 -8.28 9.96
N ILE A 84 -6.34 -7.79 8.95
CA ILE A 84 -7.48 -6.89 9.15
C ILE A 84 -8.72 -7.59 8.60
N GLN A 85 -9.81 -7.54 9.37
CA GLN A 85 -11.09 -8.14 9.02
C GLN A 85 -12.14 -7.05 8.89
N ARG A 86 -12.96 -7.15 7.83
CA ARG A 86 -14.16 -6.33 7.66
C ARG A 86 -15.26 -6.80 8.59
N ASN A 87 -16.02 -5.87 9.17
CA ASN A 87 -17.23 -6.20 9.91
C ASN A 87 -18.29 -6.78 8.95
N ALA A 88 -18.86 -7.93 9.31
CA ALA A 88 -19.88 -8.61 8.50
C ALA A 88 -21.23 -7.89 8.53
N LYS A 89 -21.54 -7.18 9.63
CA LYS A 89 -22.81 -6.46 9.82
C LYS A 89 -22.74 -5.03 9.28
N GLU A 90 -21.58 -4.39 9.39
CA GLU A 90 -21.35 -3.03 8.93
C GLU A 90 -20.21 -2.97 7.93
N LYS A 91 -20.54 -2.78 6.65
CA LYS A 91 -19.56 -2.81 5.56
C LYS A 91 -18.47 -1.73 5.66
N GLN A 92 -18.61 -0.73 6.54
CA GLN A 92 -17.66 0.38 6.66
C GLN A 92 -16.83 0.34 7.95
N SER A 93 -16.74 -0.81 8.63
CA SER A 93 -15.90 -0.94 9.82
C SER A 93 -14.94 -2.13 9.77
N TRP A 94 -13.78 -1.96 10.42
CA TRP A 94 -12.62 -2.83 10.34
C TRP A 94 -12.06 -3.11 11.72
N LYS A 95 -11.55 -4.32 11.93
CA LYS A 95 -10.85 -4.71 13.16
C LYS A 95 -9.59 -5.52 12.84
N LEU A 96 -8.71 -5.66 13.83
CA LEU A 96 -7.65 -6.65 13.77
C LEU A 96 -8.22 -8.06 13.93
N ILE A 97 -7.67 -9.01 13.17
CA ILE A 97 -7.87 -10.44 13.42
C ILE A 97 -7.16 -10.79 14.74
N GLU A 98 -7.79 -11.60 15.57
CA GLU A 98 -7.21 -12.13 16.81
C GLU A 98 -6.11 -13.16 16.53
#